data_AF-A0A0A6F2N5-F1
#
_entry.id   AF-A0A0A6F2N5-F1
#
_cell.length_a   1.000
_cell.length_b   1.000
_cell.length_c   1.000
_cell.angle_alpha   90.00
_cell.angle_beta   90.00
_cell.angle_gamma   90.00
#
_symmetry.space_group_name_H-M   'P 1'
#
loop_
_entity.id
_entity.type
_entity.pdbx_description
1 polymer ?
#
loop_
_entity_poly.entity_id
_entity_poly.type
_entity_poly.pdbx_seq_one_letter_code
_entity_poly.pdbx_strand_id
1 'polypeptide(L)'
;MKSGLVIGSAHADPLIVFTGQMDYRPNIEAVTWFARDILPRIRTRHPTARFAIVGRTPTPAVQALAGDAVIVTGAVDDVRGWLAAADVCVAPLKLARGIQNKV
;
A
#
# COMPACT_ATOMS: atom_id res chain seq x y z
N MET A 1 23.87 13.08 4.10
CA MET A 1 22.74 14.02 4.33
C MET A 1 21.52 13.53 3.58
N LYS A 2 20.52 13.04 4.33
CA LYS A 2 19.06 12.94 4.08
C LYS A 2 18.55 12.23 5.35
N SER A 3 18.39 12.98 6.45
CA SER A 3 17.09 13.55 6.87
C SER A 3 16.01 12.45 6.82
N GLY A 4 15.55 11.89 7.92
CA GLY A 4 15.27 12.54 9.19
C GLY A 4 13.80 12.24 9.50
N LEU A 5 13.60 11.40 10.50
CA LEU A 5 12.38 11.19 11.29
C LEU A 5 11.14 12.02 10.85
N VAL A 6 10.14 11.37 10.24
CA VAL A 6 8.80 11.94 10.17
C VAL A 6 8.07 11.54 11.45
N ILE A 7 8.02 12.48 12.39
CA ILE A 7 7.20 12.42 13.59
C ILE A 7 5.75 12.63 13.14
N GLY A 8 4.85 11.73 13.56
CA GLY A 8 3.43 11.80 13.23
C GLY A 8 2.84 13.18 13.55
N SER A 9 2.11 13.74 12.59
CA SER A 9 1.30 14.94 12.79
C SER A 9 -0.10 14.67 12.28
N ALA A 10 -1.09 15.02 13.09
CA ALA A 10 -2.52 14.78 12.89
C ALA A 10 -3.18 15.51 11.70
N HIS A 11 -2.45 15.87 10.64
CA HIS A 11 -2.95 16.66 9.50
C HIS A 11 -2.30 16.31 8.14
N ALA A 12 -1.97 15.04 7.90
CA ALA A 12 -1.56 14.56 6.57
C ALA A 12 -2.67 13.71 5.95
N ASP A 13 -2.80 13.74 4.63
CA ASP A 13 -3.76 12.92 3.88
C ASP A 13 -3.62 11.43 4.24
N PRO A 14 -4.71 10.70 4.57
CA PRO A 14 -4.58 9.35 5.10
C PRO A 14 -3.76 8.43 4.20
N LEU A 15 -2.70 7.84 4.75
CA LEU A 15 -1.83 6.91 4.05
C LEU A 15 -2.17 5.47 4.42
N ILE A 16 -2.64 4.72 3.42
CA ILE A 16 -2.93 3.30 3.54
C ILE A 16 -1.78 2.53 2.91
N VAL A 17 -1.20 1.57 3.61
CA VAL A 17 -0.03 0.81 3.14
C VAL A 17 -0.35 -0.67 3.00
N PHE A 18 0.12 -1.27 1.90
CA PHE A 18 0.23 -2.70 1.73
C PHE A 18 1.69 -3.06 1.42
N THR A 19 2.23 -4.06 2.11
CA THR A 19 3.58 -4.58 1.87
C THR A 19 3.57 -5.99 1.28
N GLY A 20 4.51 -6.30 0.37
CA GLY A 20 4.71 -7.68 -0.08
C GLY A 20 5.45 -7.86 -1.40
N GLN A 21 5.49 -9.09 -1.88
CA GLN A 21 6.02 -9.45 -3.19
C GLN A 21 4.91 -9.30 -4.25
N MET A 22 5.14 -8.51 -5.31
CA MET A 22 4.10 -8.09 -6.28
C MET A 22 4.07 -8.91 -7.57
N ASP A 23 4.81 -10.01 -7.63
CA ASP A 23 4.65 -11.12 -8.59
C ASP A 23 3.91 -12.31 -7.95
N TYR A 24 3.55 -12.21 -6.67
CA TYR A 24 2.79 -13.22 -5.95
C TYR A 24 1.28 -12.99 -6.12
N ARG A 25 0.61 -13.94 -6.78
CA ARG A 25 -0.81 -13.83 -7.16
C ARG A 25 -1.74 -13.34 -6.03
N PRO A 26 -1.69 -13.85 -4.78
CA PRO A 26 -2.53 -13.32 -3.70
C PRO A 26 -2.32 -11.84 -3.40
N ASN A 27 -1.07 -11.35 -3.46
CA ASN A 27 -0.79 -9.93 -3.28
C ASN A 27 -1.32 -9.10 -4.46
N ILE A 28 -1.16 -9.59 -5.70
CA ILE A 28 -1.70 -8.93 -6.91
C ILE A 28 -3.23 -8.79 -6.80
N GLU A 29 -3.93 -9.87 -6.45
CA GLU A 29 -5.38 -9.86 -6.25
C GLU A 29 -5.80 -8.89 -5.13
N ALA A 30 -5.06 -8.89 -4.01
CA ALA A 30 -5.31 -8.03 -2.86
C ALA A 30 -5.21 -6.54 -3.22
N VAL A 31 -4.09 -6.12 -3.80
CA VAL A 31 -3.85 -4.70 -4.11
C VAL A 31 -4.73 -4.20 -5.25
N THR A 32 -5.01 -5.06 -6.25
CA THR A 32 -5.88 -4.71 -7.37
C THR A 32 -7.31 -4.46 -6.89
N TRP A 33 -7.83 -5.37 -6.06
CA TRP A 33 -9.16 -5.21 -5.49
C TRP A 33 -9.25 -3.99 -4.56
N PHE A 34 -8.26 -3.82 -3.69
CA PHE A 34 -8.28 -2.67 -2.78
C PHE A 34 -8.27 -1.35 -3.56
N ALA A 35 -7.39 -1.23 -4.56
CA ALA A 35 -7.27 -0.02 -5.38
C ALA A 35 -8.54 0.28 -6.20
N ARG A 36 -9.20 -0.74 -6.75
CA ARG A 36 -10.34 -0.56 -7.67
C ARG A 36 -11.70 -0.51 -6.98
N ASP A 37 -11.88 -1.27 -5.89
CA ASP A 37 -13.19 -1.46 -5.28
C ASP A 37 -13.34 -0.75 -3.92
N ILE A 38 -12.24 -0.64 -3.16
CA ILE A 38 -12.28 -0.14 -1.78
C ILE A 38 -11.80 1.30 -1.67
N LEU A 39 -10.67 1.63 -2.26
CA LEU A 39 -10.09 2.98 -2.21
C LEU A 39 -11.06 4.06 -2.72
N PRO A 40 -11.83 3.89 -3.82
CA PRO A 40 -12.81 4.90 -4.24
C PRO A 40 -13.87 5.16 -3.17
N ARG A 41 -14.29 4.12 -2.44
CA ARG A 41 -15.29 4.24 -1.36
C ARG A 41 -14.72 4.98 -0.16
N ILE A 42 -13.47 4.69 0.22
CA ILE A 42 -12.75 5.45 1.27
C ILE A 42 -12.67 6.92 0.88
N ARG A 43 -12.33 7.20 -0.39
CA ARG A 43 -12.18 8.56 -0.90
C ARG A 43 -13.48 9.36 -0.97
N THR A 44 -14.66 8.74 -0.82
CA THR A 44 -15.92 9.49 -0.63
C THR A 44 -15.96 10.26 0.69
N ARG A 45 -15.23 9.80 1.72
CA ARG A 45 -15.15 10.42 3.05
C ARG A 45 -13.79 11.04 3.34
N HIS A 46 -12.75 10.50 2.72
CA HIS A 46 -11.38 11.01 2.82
C HIS A 46 -10.83 11.28 1.41
N PRO A 47 -11.23 12.39 0.75
CA PRO A 47 -10.94 12.65 -0.66
C PRO A 47 -9.47 12.62 -1.02
N THR A 48 -8.60 12.85 -0.05
CA THR A 48 -7.16 12.91 -0.25
C THR A 48 -6.43 11.61 0.10
N ALA A 49 -7.14 10.58 0.63
CA ALA A 49 -6.52 9.32 1.04
C ALA A 49 -5.73 8.66 -0.10
N ARG A 50 -4.52 8.19 0.21
CA ARG A 50 -3.59 7.55 -0.73
C ARG A 50 -3.34 6.11 -0.34
N PHE A 51 -3.13 5.25 -1.33
CA PHE A 51 -2.77 3.85 -1.14
C PHE A 51 -1.38 3.58 -1.68
N ALA A 52 -0.45 3.19 -0.81
CA ALA A 52 0.90 2.78 -1.18
C ALA A 52 1.02 1.26 -1.24
N ILE A 53 1.38 0.78 -2.42
CA ILE A 53 1.75 -0.61 -2.71
C ILE A 53 3.27 -0.67 -2.65
N VAL A 54 3.78 -1.10 -1.48
CA VAL A 54 5.21 -1.14 -1.18
C VAL A 54 5.73 -2.57 -1.34
N GLY A 55 6.43 -2.85 -2.44
CA GLY A 55 6.73 -4.24 -2.74
C GLY A 55 7.57 -4.50 -3.97
N ARG A 56 8.42 -5.52 -3.88
CA ARG A 56 9.33 -5.91 -4.97
C ARG A 56 8.57 -6.54 -6.14
N THR A 57 9.16 -6.45 -7.32
CA THR A 57 8.69 -7.09 -8.56
C THR A 57 7.22 -6.79 -8.92
N PRO A 58 6.79 -5.51 -8.99
CA PRO A 58 5.45 -5.21 -9.45
C PRO A 58 5.27 -5.62 -10.90
N THR A 59 4.30 -6.52 -11.15
CA THR A 59 3.91 -6.88 -12.52
C THR A 59 3.37 -5.66 -13.27
N PRO A 60 3.35 -5.67 -14.62
CA PRO A 60 2.77 -4.59 -15.40
C PRO A 60 1.33 -4.25 -14.99
N ALA A 61 0.54 -5.24 -14.59
CA ALA A 61 -0.82 -5.04 -14.10
C ALA A 61 -0.87 -4.26 -12.78
N VAL A 62 0.08 -4.49 -11.87
CA VAL A 62 0.19 -3.73 -10.61
C VAL A 62 0.74 -2.33 -10.88
N GLN A 63 1.73 -2.19 -11.77
CA GLN A 63 2.25 -0.87 -12.17
C GLN A 63 1.15 0.01 -12.79
N ALA A 64 0.25 -0.57 -13.58
CA ALA A 64 -0.88 0.13 -14.17
C ALA A 64 -1.92 0.65 -13.15
N LEU A 65 -1.82 0.26 -11.87
CA LEU A 65 -2.65 0.85 -10.81
C LEU A 65 -2.14 2.22 -10.35
N ALA A 66 -0.89 2.59 -10.67
CA ALA A 66 -0.31 3.86 -10.23
C ALA A 66 -1.07 5.07 -10.80
N GLY A 67 -1.24 6.11 -9.97
CA GLY A 67 -1.93 7.35 -10.32
C GLY A 67 -2.05 8.27 -9.10
N ASP A 68 -2.91 9.28 -9.18
CA ASP A 68 -3.04 10.31 -8.13
C ASP A 68 -3.31 9.74 -6.72
N ALA A 69 -4.11 8.68 -6.65
CA ALA A 69 -4.52 8.05 -5.39
C ALA A 69 -3.67 6.82 -5.01
N VAL A 70 -2.84 6.30 -5.93
CA VAL A 70 -2.15 5.01 -5.74
C VAL A 70 -0.67 5.16 -6.08
N ILE A 71 0.19 4.81 -5.11
CA ILE A 71 1.64 4.79 -5.24
C ILE A 71 2.08 3.34 -5.41
N VAL A 72 2.86 3.05 -6.44
CA VAL A 72 3.51 1.75 -6.63
C VAL A 72 5.02 1.97 -6.56
N THR A 73 5.69 1.44 -5.54
CA THR A 73 7.10 1.79 -5.28
C THR A 73 8.10 0.90 -6.04
N GLY A 74 7.81 -0.39 -6.17
CA GLY A 74 8.84 -1.39 -6.40
C GLY A 74 9.63 -1.71 -5.12
N ALA A 75 10.84 -2.26 -5.26
CA ALA A 75 11.72 -2.49 -4.13
C ALA A 75 12.10 -1.16 -3.45
N VAL A 76 12.11 -1.14 -2.11
CA VAL A 76 12.55 0.00 -1.30
C VAL A 76 13.65 -0.43 -0.34
N ASP A 77 14.53 0.50 0.03
CA ASP A 77 15.66 0.23 0.93
C ASP A 77 15.19 -0.18 2.34
N ASP A 78 14.11 0.45 2.84
CA ASP A 78 13.54 0.15 4.15
C ASP A 78 12.01 0.29 4.14
N VAL A 79 11.32 -0.82 4.43
CA VAL A 79 9.85 -0.85 4.52
C VAL A 79 9.33 -0.19 5.81
N ARG A 80 10.15 -0.13 6.86
CA ARG A 80 9.72 0.39 8.18
C ARG A 80 9.33 1.86 8.13
N GLY A 81 9.98 2.65 7.28
CA GLY A 81 9.61 4.04 7.06
C GLY A 81 8.19 4.19 6.51
N TRP A 82 7.78 3.31 5.60
CA TRP A 82 6.43 3.28 5.05
C TRP A 82 5.40 2.80 6.09
N LEU A 83 5.74 1.77 6.86
CA LEU A 83 4.88 1.26 7.93
C LEU A 83 4.69 2.30 9.05
N ALA A 84 5.75 2.99 9.45
CA ALA A 84 5.69 4.02 10.48
C ALA A 84 4.91 5.26 10.03
N ALA A 85 4.90 5.56 8.73
CA ALA A 85 4.13 6.66 8.15
C ALA A 85 2.66 6.28 7.83
N ALA A 86 2.31 4.99 7.88
CA ALA A 86 0.97 4.54 7.55
C ALA A 86 -0.02 4.91 8.67
N ASP A 87 -1.16 5.48 8.32
CA ASP A 87 -2.31 5.58 9.22
C ASP A 87 -3.00 4.21 9.35
N VAL A 88 -3.00 3.43 8.26
CA VAL A 88 -3.60 2.09 8.21
C VAL A 88 -2.73 1.15 7.36
N CYS A 89 -2.42 -0.03 7.90
CA CYS A 89 -1.89 -1.14 7.12
C CYS A 89 -3.02 -2.09 6.74
N VAL A 90 -3.10 -2.48 5.47
CA VAL A 90 -4.12 -3.41 4.96
C VAL A 90 -3.50 -4.68 4.41
N ALA A 91 -4.14 -5.82 4.68
CA ALA A 91 -3.77 -7.12 4.12
C ALA A 91 -5.04 -7.87 3.71
N PRO A 92 -5.75 -7.43 2.65
CA PRO A 92 -7.00 -8.06 2.27
C PRO A 92 -6.72 -9.46 1.69
N LEU A 93 -7.32 -10.47 2.30
CA LEU A 93 -7.16 -11.87 1.90
C LEU A 93 -8.50 -12.39 1.38
N LYS A 94 -8.59 -12.62 0.06
CA LYS A 94 -9.74 -13.29 -0.56
C LYS A 94 -9.59 -14.82 -0.60
N LEU A 95 -8.36 -15.29 -0.62
CA LEU A 95 -8.00 -16.70 -0.54
C LEU A 95 -6.90 -16.84 0.52
N ALA A 96 -7.20 -17.52 1.63
CA ALA A 96 -6.24 -17.80 2.68
C ALA A 96 -6.04 -19.32 2.83
N ARG A 97 -4.79 -19.76 2.78
CA ARG A 97 -4.33 -21.08 3.26
C ARG A 97 -3.03 -20.86 4.03
N GLY A 98 -2.94 -21.38 5.25
CA GLY A 98 -1.75 -21.27 6.11
C GLY A 98 -1.57 -19.89 6.76
N ILE A 99 -0.45 -19.72 7.49
CA ILE A 99 -0.05 -18.45 8.10
C ILE A 99 0.51 -17.53 7.03
N GLN A 100 -0.05 -16.33 6.92
CA GLN A 100 0.45 -15.29 6.04
C GLN A 100 1.28 -14.30 6.86
N ASN A 101 2.59 -14.47 6.87
CA ASN A 101 3.49 -13.51 7.51
C ASN A 101 3.49 -12.21 6.72
N LYS A 102 3.00 -11.15 7.33
CA LYS A 102 3.23 -9.76 6.91
C LYS A 102 4.19 -9.16 7.94
N VAL A 103 5.29 -8.57 7.44
CA VAL A 103 6.26 -7.84 8.26
C VAL A 103 5.83 -6.40 8.46
#